data_AF-A0A2A2EZI8-F1
#
_entry.id   AF-A0A2A2EZI8-F1
#
_cell.length_a   1.000
_cell.length_b   1.000
_cell.length_c   1.000
_cell.angle_alpha   90.00
_cell.angle_beta   90.00
_cell.angle_gamma   90.00
#
_symmetry.space_group_name_H-M   'P 1'
#
loop_
_entity.id
_entity.type
_entity.pdbx_description
1 polymer ?
#
loop_
_entity_poly.entity_id
_entity_poly.type
_entity_poly.pdbx_seq_one_letter_code
_entity_poly.pdbx_strand_id
1 'polypeptide(L)'
;MASRDFSGRDIVKALTKNRFVIVDRTGSHVKLRYEHPTNDDDVRVVSVPQHDRIRIGTLRNIAEQSGAEDFEKWCQWIEQQC
;
A
#
# COMPACT_ATOMS: atom_id res chain seq x y z
N MET A 1 6.28 -13.15 -13.79
CA MET A 1 5.05 -12.94 -12.98
C MET A 1 5.48 -12.34 -11.67
N ALA A 2 4.86 -11.26 -11.20
CA ALA A 2 5.20 -10.72 -9.89
C ALA A 2 4.86 -11.71 -8.79
N SER A 3 5.71 -11.80 -7.77
CA SER A 3 5.31 -12.40 -6.50
C SER A 3 4.02 -11.70 -6.00
N ARG A 4 3.05 -12.47 -5.51
CA ARG A 4 1.88 -11.94 -4.77
C ARG A 4 1.99 -12.29 -3.29
N ASP A 5 3.20 -12.57 -2.84
CA ASP A 5 3.52 -12.98 -1.49
C ASP A 5 4.25 -11.84 -0.79
N PHE A 6 3.46 -10.91 -0.25
CA PHE A 6 3.97 -9.73 0.45
C PHE A 6 3.55 -9.79 1.91
N SER A 7 4.46 -9.35 2.79
CA SER A 7 4.10 -9.02 4.17
C SER A 7 3.50 -7.62 4.24
N GLY A 8 2.82 -7.32 5.33
CA GLY A 8 2.34 -5.96 5.61
C GLY A 8 3.47 -4.94 5.71
N ARG A 9 4.67 -5.38 6.10
CA ARG A 9 5.85 -4.51 6.19
C ARG A 9 6.38 -4.12 4.81
N ASP A 10 6.39 -5.07 3.88
CA ASP A 10 6.84 -4.83 2.50
C ASP A 10 5.98 -3.77 1.82
N ILE A 11 4.65 -3.88 1.99
CA ILE A 11 3.69 -2.92 1.46
C ILE A 11 3.89 -1.54 2.08
N VAL A 12 4.01 -1.43 3.40
CA VAL A 12 4.26 -0.14 4.08
C VAL A 12 5.56 0.48 3.58
N LYS A 13 6.64 -0.31 3.51
CA LYS A 13 7.95 0.16 3.01
C LYS A 13 7.83 0.70 1.60
N ALA A 14 7.18 -0.02 0.69
CA ALA A 14 6.99 0.42 -0.68
C ALA A 14 6.16 1.71 -0.76
N LEU A 15 5.01 1.77 -0.09
CA LEU A 15 4.15 2.95 -0.09
C LEU A 15 4.87 4.18 0.47
N THR A 16 5.64 4.04 1.56
CA THR A 16 6.40 5.15 2.15
C THR A 16 7.48 5.73 1.22
N LYS A 17 8.01 4.93 0.29
CA LYS A 17 8.91 5.44 -0.77
C LYS A 17 8.17 6.26 -1.83
N ASN A 18 6.85 6.16 -1.91
CA ASN A 18 6.00 6.89 -2.87
C ASN A 18 5.12 7.95 -2.18
N ARG A 19 5.73 8.75 -1.29
CA ARG A 19 5.09 9.90 -0.60
C ARG A 19 3.92 9.56 0.33
N PHE A 20 3.59 8.29 0.54
CA PHE A 20 2.68 7.94 1.62
C PHE A 20 3.38 8.16 2.96
N VAL A 21 2.69 8.81 3.90
CA VAL A 21 3.18 9.03 5.26
C VAL A 21 2.37 8.18 6.23
N ILE A 22 3.04 7.58 7.22
CA ILE A 22 2.34 6.86 8.29
C ILE A 22 1.68 7.91 9.19
N VAL A 23 0.37 7.79 9.37
CA VAL A 23 -0.42 8.75 10.16
C VAL A 23 -0.93 8.17 11.47
N ASP A 24 -1.13 6.85 11.52
CA ASP A 24 -1.69 6.18 12.69
C ASP A 24 -1.34 4.68 12.67
N ARG A 25 -1.37 4.04 13.84
CA ARG A 25 -1.26 2.60 13.99
C ARG A 25 -2.21 2.14 15.10
N THR A 26 -3.19 1.33 14.73
CA THR A 26 -4.14 0.74 15.67
C THR A 26 -4.05 -0.79 15.61
N GLY A 27 -3.66 -1.41 16.72
CA GLY A 27 -3.44 -2.85 16.78
C GLY A 27 -2.44 -3.33 15.72
N SER A 28 -2.85 -4.27 14.87
CA SER A 28 -2.04 -4.80 13.78
C SER A 28 -2.12 -3.97 12.49
N HIS A 29 -2.88 -2.88 12.42
CA HIS A 29 -3.04 -2.11 11.19
C HIS A 29 -2.24 -0.81 11.23
N VAL A 30 -1.52 -0.52 10.15
CA VAL A 30 -0.83 0.75 9.92
C VAL A 30 -1.66 1.54 8.91
N LYS A 31 -2.02 2.79 9.26
CA LYS A 31 -2.69 3.70 8.34
C LYS A 31 -1.66 4.63 7.71
N LEU A 32 -1.69 4.71 6.39
CA LEU A 32 -0.91 5.65 5.61
C LEU A 32 -1.81 6.66 4.92
N ARG A 33 -1.31 7.87 4.74
CA ARG A 33 -1.97 8.95 4.01
C ARG A 33 -1.09 9.42 2.86
N TYR A 34 -1.69 9.65 1.71
CA TYR A 34 -1.07 10.31 0.57
C TYR A 34 -1.88 11.57 0.25
N GLU A 35 -1.16 12.64 -0.05
CA GLU A 35 -1.73 13.91 -0.51
C GLU A 35 -1.05 14.25 -1.84
N HIS A 36 -1.84 14.43 -2.89
CA HIS A 36 -1.31 14.70 -4.22
C HIS A 36 -0.72 16.11 -4.29
N PRO A 37 0.50 16.30 -4.83
CA PRO A 37 1.21 17.58 -4.76
C PRO A 37 0.55 18.74 -5.52
N THR A 38 -0.36 18.44 -6.44
CA THR A 38 -1.02 19.43 -7.31
C THR A 38 -2.54 19.25 -7.37
N ASN A 39 -3.10 18.33 -6.59
CA ASN A 39 -4.53 18.04 -6.58
C ASN A 39 -4.98 17.83 -5.13
N ASP A 40 -5.42 18.90 -4.48
CA ASP A 40 -5.78 18.87 -3.06
C ASP A 40 -6.98 17.96 -2.75
N ASP A 41 -7.79 17.62 -3.77
CA ASP A 41 -8.91 16.68 -3.63
C ASP A 41 -8.47 15.20 -3.72
N ASP A 42 -7.26 14.92 -4.20
CA ASP A 42 -6.70 13.57 -4.26
C ASP A 42 -5.92 13.24 -2.99
N VAL A 43 -6.70 12.94 -1.96
CA VAL A 43 -6.24 12.47 -0.66
C VAL A 43 -6.61 11.01 -0.50
N ARG A 44 -5.60 10.16 -0.27
CA ARG A 44 -5.78 8.72 -0.13
C ARG A 44 -5.41 8.28 1.27
N VAL A 45 -6.23 7.45 1.88
CA VAL A 45 -5.95 6.82 3.17
C VAL A 45 -5.99 5.31 2.98
N VAL A 46 -4.88 4.65 3.33
CA VAL A 46 -4.68 3.22 3.12
C VAL A 46 -4.47 2.55 4.48
N SER A 47 -5.18 1.45 4.74
CA SER A 47 -4.99 0.65 5.95
C SER A 47 -4.30 -0.69 5.61
N VAL A 48 -3.12 -0.92 6.17
CA VAL A 48 -2.29 -2.10 5.88
C VAL A 48 -2.17 -2.99 7.12
N PRO A 49 -2.73 -4.22 7.11
CA PRO A 49 -2.52 -5.17 8.19
C PRO A 49 -1.06 -5.66 8.22
N GLN A 50 -0.48 -5.77 9.41
CA GLN A 50 0.91 -6.17 9.65
C GLN A 50 1.00 -7.68 9.93
N HIS A 51 0.70 -8.48 8.91
CA HIS A 51 0.92 -9.93 8.91
C HIS A 51 2.10 -10.29 7.99
N ASP A 52 2.73 -11.43 8.24
CA ASP A 52 3.84 -11.93 7.41
C ASP A 52 3.41 -12.26 5.99
N ARG A 53 2.12 -12.51 5.78
CA ARG A 53 1.51 -12.77 4.48
C ARG A 53 0.14 -12.11 4.35
N ILE A 54 -0.03 -11.33 3.30
CA ILE A 54 -1.29 -10.65 3.00
C ILE A 54 -2.06 -11.45 1.94
N ARG A 55 -3.34 -11.74 2.22
CA ARG A 55 -4.20 -12.48 1.29
C ARG A 55 -4.46 -11.62 0.05
N ILE A 56 -4.61 -12.28 -1.11
CA ILE A 56 -4.79 -11.59 -2.39
C ILE A 56 -5.98 -10.61 -2.41
N GLY A 57 -7.09 -10.94 -1.74
CA GLY A 57 -8.24 -10.03 -1.62
C GLY A 57 -7.89 -8.75 -0.85
N THR A 58 -7.11 -8.87 0.22
CA THR A 58 -6.61 -7.73 0.99
C THR A 58 -5.58 -6.93 0.19
N LEU A 59 -4.68 -7.60 -0.56
CA LEU A 59 -3.74 -6.92 -1.46
C LEU A 59 -4.46 -6.07 -2.52
N ARG A 60 -5.51 -6.62 -3.15
CA ARG A 60 -6.32 -5.87 -4.12
C ARG A 60 -6.98 -4.65 -3.49
N ASN A 61 -7.58 -4.82 -2.32
CA ASN A 61 -8.22 -3.72 -1.60
C ASN A 61 -7.20 -2.61 -1.25
N ILE A 62 -5.99 -2.97 -0.81
CA ILE A 62 -4.91 -2.00 -0.57
C ILE A 62 -4.49 -1.29 -1.86
N ALA A 63 -4.35 -2.02 -2.97
CA ALA A 63 -3.99 -1.44 -4.26
C ALA A 63 -5.03 -0.40 -4.70
N GLU A 64 -6.32 -0.73 -4.61
CA GLU A 64 -7.43 0.17 -4.91
C GLU A 64 -7.42 1.41 -4.00
N GLN A 65 -7.26 1.24 -2.67
CA GLN A 65 -7.13 2.36 -1.73
C GLN A 65 -5.92 3.25 -2.03
N SER A 66 -4.82 2.66 -2.51
CA SER A 66 -3.63 3.40 -2.93
C SER A 66 -3.79 4.11 -4.28
N GLY A 67 -4.93 3.91 -4.96
CA GLY A 67 -5.26 4.46 -6.27
C GLY A 67 -4.50 3.79 -7.42
N ALA A 68 -4.24 2.49 -7.30
CA ALA A 68 -3.67 1.70 -8.38
C ALA A 68 -4.73 1.37 -9.44
N GLU A 69 -4.46 1.70 -10.70
CA GLU A 69 -5.34 1.37 -11.83
C GLU A 69 -5.13 -0.06 -12.34
N ASP A 70 -3.92 -0.60 -12.14
CA ASP A 70 -3.52 -1.94 -12.58
C ASP A 70 -2.88 -2.70 -11.41
N PHE A 71 -3.61 -3.72 -10.94
CA PHE A 71 -3.19 -4.53 -9.81
C PHE A 71 -1.87 -5.29 -10.06
N GLU A 72 -1.62 -5.74 -11.29
CA GLU A 72 -0.41 -6.50 -11.58
C GLU A 72 0.82 -5.61 -11.61
N LYS A 73 0.71 -4.42 -12.24
CA LYS A 73 1.77 -3.40 -12.20
C LYS A 73 2.02 -2.91 -10.78
N TRP A 74 0.98 -2.75 -9.98
CA TRP A 74 1.13 -2.42 -8.57
C TRP A 74 1.91 -3.49 -7.82
N CYS A 75 1.59 -4.78 -7.99
CA CYS A 75 2.36 -5.87 -7.37
C CYS A 75 3.83 -5.87 -7.83
N GLN A 76 4.08 -5.69 -9.13
CA GLN A 76 5.46 -5.59 -9.66
C GLN A 76 6.22 -4.42 -9.04
N TRP A 77 5.55 -3.30 -8.85
CA TRP A 77 6.14 -2.12 -8.25
C TRP A 77 6.48 -2.36 -6.76
N ILE A 78 5.58 -2.98 -5.98
CA ILE A 78 5.87 -3.36 -4.58
C ILE A 78 7.10 -4.27 -4.52
N GLU A 79 7.17 -5.29 -5.37
CA GLU A 79 8.30 -6.23 -5.43
C GLU A 79 9.64 -5.53 -5.72
N GLN A 80 9.65 -4.50 -6.57
CA GLN A 80 10.86 -3.69 -6.84
C GLN A 80 11.27 -2.79 -5.67
N GLN A 81 10.36 -2.53 -4.72
CA GLN A 81 10.65 -1.71 -3.54
C GLN A 81 11.05 -2.52 -2.30
N CYS A 82 10.83 -3.84 -2.31
CA CYS A 82 11.21 -4.77 -1.24
C CYS A 82 12.72 -4.80 -1.00
#